data_AF-A0A5J4NJU3-F1
#
_entry.id   AF-A0A5J4NJU3-F1
#
_cell.length_a   1.000
_cell.length_b   1.000
_cell.length_c   1.000
_cell.angle_alpha   90.00
_cell.angle_beta   90.00
_cell.angle_gamma   90.00
#
_symmetry.space_group_name_H-M   'P 1'
#
loop_
_entity.id
_entity.type
_entity.pdbx_description
1 polymer ?
#
loop_
_entity_poly.entity_id
_entity_poly.type
_entity_poly.pdbx_seq_one_letter_code
_entity_poly.pdbx_strand_id
1 'polypeptide(L)'
;QDFEPSDPSPTPIIPLREVFEAFPDVAINIDIKVNDDRLISEVSRLINEFSRHKLTVWGGMRKAIVDKCKIANPTVLTYPSPEYVLSFLFAYYVGLLPFLPVSFDCFELPLVSVLRKKGFLKQHNRDTPTARVLARVFEFLIASPGFIQHLKRRGIPVFIWVCNTDSEFQTAFDMGASGVMTDFPTRLQSFLNANPEFPRQ
;
A
#
# COMPACT_ATOMS: atom_id res chain seq x y z
N GLN A 1 -31.93 -31.58 15.30
CA GLN A 1 -32.32 -30.22 14.89
C GLN A 1 -31.15 -29.71 14.11
N ASP A 2 -31.22 -29.90 12.79
CA ASP A 2 -30.16 -29.57 11.87
C ASP A 2 -30.13 -28.05 11.70
N PHE A 3 -28.97 -27.45 11.98
CA PHE A 3 -28.73 -26.02 11.80
C PHE A 3 -28.45 -25.79 10.32
N GLU A 4 -29.49 -25.47 9.54
CA GLU A 4 -29.29 -24.94 8.19
C GLU A 4 -28.55 -23.60 8.29
N PRO A 5 -27.42 -23.40 7.59
CA PRO A 5 -26.83 -22.09 7.47
C PRO A 5 -27.77 -21.24 6.62
N SER A 6 -28.49 -20.31 7.25
CA SER A 6 -29.18 -19.24 6.54
C SER A 6 -28.16 -18.51 5.68
N ASP A 7 -28.30 -18.61 4.36
CA ASP A 7 -27.52 -17.83 3.40
C ASP A 7 -27.68 -16.35 3.75
N PRO A 8 -26.64 -15.66 4.27
CA PRO A 8 -26.78 -14.27 4.64
C PRO A 8 -27.02 -13.49 3.36
N SER A 9 -28.14 -12.76 3.31
CA SER A 9 -28.46 -11.84 2.20
C SER A 9 -27.22 -11.05 1.80
N PRO A 10 -26.90 -10.91 0.48
CA PRO A 10 -25.67 -10.30 0.04
C PRO A 10 -25.47 -8.94 0.72
N THR A 11 -24.34 -8.77 1.40
CA THR A 11 -24.03 -7.49 2.02
C THR A 11 -23.94 -6.42 0.93
N PRO A 12 -24.70 -5.31 1.03
CA PRO A 12 -24.68 -4.26 0.02
C PRO A 12 -23.29 -3.61 -0.07
N ILE A 13 -22.90 -3.19 -1.27
CA ILE A 13 -21.66 -2.45 -1.48
C ILE A 13 -21.81 -1.06 -0.86
N ILE A 14 -20.94 -0.74 0.09
CA ILE A 14 -20.96 0.52 0.82
C ILE A 14 -20.41 1.65 -0.06
N PRO A 15 -21.14 2.76 -0.26
CA PRO A 15 -20.64 3.95 -0.96
C PRO A 15 -19.50 4.63 -0.21
N LEU A 16 -18.53 5.21 -0.93
CA LEU A 16 -17.42 5.95 -0.32
C LEU A 16 -17.89 7.12 0.58
N ARG A 17 -19.00 7.77 0.22
CA ARG A 17 -19.64 8.81 1.04
C ARG A 17 -19.94 8.31 2.45
N GLU A 18 -20.59 7.15 2.57
CA GLU A 18 -20.97 6.60 3.87
C GLU A 18 -19.73 6.25 4.72
N VAL A 19 -18.64 5.81 4.07
CA VAL A 19 -17.35 5.59 4.75
C VAL A 19 -16.80 6.91 5.31
N PHE A 20 -16.85 7.99 4.52
CA PHE A 20 -16.38 9.31 4.96
C PHE A 20 -17.24 9.89 6.09
N GLU A 21 -18.55 9.67 6.05
CA GLU A 21 -19.49 10.08 7.10
C GLU A 21 -19.29 9.30 8.40
N ALA A 22 -19.08 7.98 8.31
CA ALA A 22 -18.88 7.13 9.47
C ALA A 22 -17.53 7.34 10.17
N PHE A 23 -16.50 7.75 9.41
CA PHE A 23 -15.14 7.88 9.91
C PHE A 23 -14.54 9.26 9.60
N PRO A 24 -15.01 10.36 10.22
CA PRO A 24 -14.59 11.72 9.87
C PRO A 24 -13.08 11.96 10.07
N ASP A 25 -12.51 11.43 11.16
CA ASP A 25 -11.13 11.74 11.58
C ASP A 25 -10.13 10.62 11.30
N VAL A 26 -10.58 9.51 10.70
CA VAL A 26 -9.72 8.36 10.41
C VAL A 26 -9.04 8.54 9.05
N ALA A 27 -7.74 8.24 8.99
CA ALA A 27 -7.01 8.21 7.75
C ALA A 27 -7.48 7.03 6.86
N ILE A 28 -7.73 7.29 5.58
CA ILE A 28 -8.26 6.29 4.63
C ILE A 28 -7.31 6.19 3.44
N ASN A 29 -6.94 4.95 3.09
CA ASN A 29 -6.20 4.65 1.87
C ASN A 29 -7.16 4.16 0.77
N ILE A 30 -7.13 4.79 -0.42
CA ILE A 30 -8.03 4.52 -1.54
C ILE A 30 -7.20 4.06 -2.76
N ASP A 31 -7.36 2.80 -3.15
CA ASP A 31 -6.74 2.26 -4.36
C ASP A 31 -7.74 2.24 -5.54
N ILE A 32 -7.45 3.04 -6.56
CA ILE A 32 -8.22 3.12 -7.80
C ILE A 32 -7.82 1.96 -8.71
N LYS A 33 -8.71 0.98 -8.84
CA LYS A 33 -8.46 -0.26 -9.60
C LYS A 33 -8.67 -0.11 -11.12
N VAL A 34 -9.44 0.87 -11.56
CA VAL A 34 -9.83 1.06 -12.97
C VAL A 34 -9.35 2.41 -13.48
N ASN A 35 -8.83 2.43 -14.70
CA ASN A 35 -8.41 3.68 -15.35
C ASN A 35 -9.63 4.35 -15.96
N ASP A 36 -10.37 5.11 -15.14
CA ASP A 36 -11.60 5.80 -15.52
C ASP A 36 -11.60 7.23 -14.97
N ASP A 37 -11.73 8.22 -15.87
CA ASP A 37 -11.62 9.64 -15.51
C ASP A 37 -12.81 10.12 -14.67
N ARG A 38 -14.00 9.57 -14.92
CA ARG A 38 -15.19 9.91 -14.15
C ARG A 38 -15.06 9.42 -12.71
N LEU A 39 -14.58 8.19 -12.50
CA LEU A 39 -14.31 7.62 -11.18
C LEU A 39 -13.32 8.49 -10.39
N ILE A 40 -12.19 8.85 -11.01
CA ILE A 40 -11.16 9.69 -10.37
C ILE A 40 -11.74 11.07 -10.02
N SER A 41 -12.52 11.66 -10.92
CA SER A 41 -13.19 12.94 -10.70
C SER A 41 -14.20 12.89 -9.54
N GLU A 42 -15.03 11.85 -9.47
CA GLU A 42 -16.02 11.69 -8.38
C GLU A 42 -15.35 11.42 -7.02
N VAL A 43 -14.28 10.62 -6.99
CA VAL A 43 -13.51 10.40 -5.76
C VAL A 43 -12.85 11.71 -5.31
N SER A 44 -12.24 12.48 -6.23
CA SER A 44 -11.69 13.81 -5.93
C SER A 44 -12.75 14.76 -5.38
N ARG A 45 -13.94 14.78 -6.00
CA ARG A 45 -15.09 15.59 -5.55
C ARG A 45 -15.48 15.25 -4.12
N LEU A 46 -15.58 13.97 -3.77
CA LEU A 46 -15.91 13.53 -2.41
C LEU A 46 -14.80 13.89 -1.41
N ILE A 47 -13.52 13.73 -1.76
CA ILE A 47 -12.42 14.13 -0.87
C ILE A 47 -12.47 15.63 -0.57
N ASN A 48 -12.78 16.45 -1.58
CA ASN A 48 -12.94 17.90 -1.43
C ASN A 48 -14.16 18.25 -0.57
N GLU A 49 -15.31 17.63 -0.86
CA GLU A 49 -16.56 17.85 -0.14
C GLU A 49 -16.42 17.59 1.36
N PHE A 50 -15.73 16.51 1.74
CA PHE A 50 -15.48 16.15 3.13
C PHE A 50 -14.20 16.77 3.71
N SER A 51 -13.49 17.62 2.95
CA SER A 51 -12.26 18.32 3.39
C SER A 51 -11.15 17.39 3.93
N ARG A 52 -10.93 16.24 3.28
CA ARG A 52 -10.11 15.14 3.80
C ARG A 52 -8.70 15.05 3.20
N HIS A 53 -8.20 16.10 2.55
CA HIS A 53 -6.97 16.06 1.74
C HIS A 53 -5.74 15.48 2.47
N LYS A 54 -5.63 15.75 3.78
CA LYS A 54 -4.53 15.28 4.64
C LYS A 54 -4.79 13.95 5.35
N LEU A 55 -6.02 13.43 5.26
CA LEU A 55 -6.46 12.17 5.87
C LEU A 55 -6.77 11.12 4.80
N THR A 56 -6.52 11.42 3.52
CA THR A 56 -6.73 10.48 2.43
C THR A 56 -5.44 10.31 1.66
N VAL A 57 -5.02 9.06 1.54
CA VAL A 57 -4.01 8.61 0.59
C VAL A 57 -4.77 7.98 -0.57
N TRP A 58 -4.39 8.30 -1.81
CA TRP A 58 -4.99 7.67 -2.98
C TRP A 58 -3.99 7.44 -4.11
N GLY A 59 -4.32 6.49 -4.98
CA GLY A 59 -3.48 6.15 -6.12
C GLY A 59 -3.95 4.90 -6.83
N GLY A 60 -3.01 4.16 -7.40
CA GLY A 60 -3.29 2.86 -8.01
C GLY A 60 -2.04 2.20 -8.55
N MET A 61 -2.19 0.97 -9.03
CA MET A 61 -1.06 0.14 -9.51
C MET A 61 -0.49 0.56 -10.87
N ARG A 62 -1.15 1.45 -11.61
CA ARG A 62 -0.72 1.89 -12.94
C ARG A 62 -0.27 3.34 -12.91
N LYS A 63 0.88 3.65 -13.52
CA LYS A 63 1.37 5.02 -13.66
C LYS A 63 0.31 5.98 -14.21
N ALA A 64 -0.44 5.57 -15.23
CA ALA A 64 -1.51 6.39 -15.82
C ALA A 64 -2.60 6.79 -14.82
N ILE A 65 -2.93 5.93 -13.85
CA ILE A 65 -3.92 6.24 -12.79
C ILE A 65 -3.30 7.22 -11.81
N VAL A 66 -2.07 6.95 -11.37
CA VAL A 66 -1.33 7.82 -10.44
C VAL A 66 -1.18 9.23 -10.99
N ASP A 67 -0.81 9.37 -12.27
CA ASP A 67 -0.69 10.67 -12.93
C ASP A 67 -2.04 11.40 -12.97
N LYS A 68 -3.13 10.70 -13.30
CA LYS A 68 -4.49 11.25 -13.32
C LYS A 68 -4.94 11.71 -11.93
N CYS A 69 -4.67 10.92 -10.88
CA CYS A 69 -4.93 11.30 -9.50
C CYS A 69 -4.17 12.59 -9.14
N LYS A 70 -2.87 12.66 -9.42
CA LYS A 70 -2.05 13.88 -9.16
C LYS A 70 -2.57 15.12 -9.88
N ILE A 71 -3.02 14.98 -11.12
CA ILE A 71 -3.60 16.08 -11.89
C ILE A 71 -4.97 16.49 -11.33
N ALA A 72 -5.81 15.52 -11.00
CA ALA A 72 -7.18 15.76 -10.54
C ALA A 72 -7.24 16.37 -9.14
N ASN A 73 -6.29 16.04 -8.25
CA ASN A 73 -6.19 16.64 -6.93
C ASN A 73 -4.75 16.61 -6.39
N PRO A 74 -3.94 17.65 -6.66
CA PRO A 74 -2.52 17.68 -6.27
C PRO A 74 -2.29 17.86 -4.77
N THR A 75 -3.34 18.11 -3.98
CA THR A 75 -3.25 18.32 -2.53
C THR A 75 -3.50 17.06 -1.70
N VAL A 76 -3.99 15.99 -2.33
CA VAL A 76 -4.24 14.70 -1.69
C VAL A 76 -2.96 13.88 -1.71
N LEU A 77 -2.70 13.14 -0.62
CA LEU A 77 -1.50 12.33 -0.47
C LEU A 77 -1.49 11.18 -1.49
N THR A 78 -0.33 10.89 -2.09
CA THR A 78 -0.18 9.86 -3.13
C THR A 78 0.99 8.90 -2.87
N TYR A 79 0.86 7.69 -3.40
CA TYR A 79 1.93 6.68 -3.43
C TYR A 79 2.36 6.34 -4.88
N PRO A 80 3.61 5.88 -5.07
CA PRO A 80 4.15 5.59 -6.38
C PRO A 80 3.61 4.29 -7.00
N SER A 81 3.59 4.25 -8.33
CA SER A 81 3.37 3.01 -9.07
C SER A 81 4.63 2.11 -9.03
N PRO A 82 4.51 0.80 -9.31
CA PRO A 82 5.64 -0.13 -9.28
C PRO A 82 6.82 0.29 -10.17
N GLU A 83 6.57 0.93 -11.31
CA GLU A 83 7.62 1.41 -12.22
C GLU A 83 8.47 2.52 -11.61
N TYR A 84 7.87 3.39 -10.81
CA TYR A 84 8.59 4.43 -10.08
C TYR A 84 9.37 3.84 -8.91
N VAL A 85 8.81 2.86 -8.19
CA VAL A 85 9.55 2.14 -7.14
C VAL A 85 10.78 1.45 -7.73
N LEU A 86 10.65 0.80 -8.88
CA LEU A 86 11.75 0.15 -9.61
C LEU A 86 12.86 1.12 -9.99
N SER A 87 12.52 2.31 -10.51
CA SER A 87 13.53 3.31 -10.88
C SER A 87 14.27 3.85 -9.65
N PHE A 88 13.55 4.01 -8.53
CA PHE A 88 14.13 4.43 -7.25
C PHE A 88 15.04 3.36 -6.64
N LEU A 89 14.68 2.09 -6.74
CA LEU A 89 15.55 0.98 -6.35
C LEU A 89 16.81 0.95 -7.22
N PHE A 90 16.67 1.09 -8.54
CA PHE A 90 17.84 1.17 -9.43
C PHE A 90 18.77 2.32 -8.99
N ALA A 91 18.22 3.52 -8.79
CA ALA A 91 18.97 4.68 -8.32
C ALA A 91 19.66 4.45 -6.95
N TYR A 92 19.04 3.70 -6.05
CA TYR A 92 19.63 3.30 -4.77
C TYR A 92 20.90 2.47 -5.00
N TYR A 93 20.80 1.42 -5.81
CA TYR A 93 21.92 0.50 -6.05
C TYR A 93 23.07 1.11 -6.86
N VAL A 94 22.80 2.08 -7.74
CA VAL A 94 23.85 2.83 -8.44
C VAL A 94 24.37 4.04 -7.68
N GLY A 95 23.88 4.30 -6.45
CA GLY A 95 24.35 5.40 -5.59
C GLY A 95 23.83 6.79 -5.96
N LEU A 96 22.83 6.89 -6.84
CA LEU A 96 22.25 8.16 -7.31
C LEU A 96 21.02 8.61 -6.51
N LEU A 97 20.44 7.73 -5.68
CA LEU A 97 19.23 8.03 -4.92
C LEU A 97 19.32 9.33 -4.09
N PRO A 98 20.45 9.69 -3.43
CA PRO A 98 20.59 10.95 -2.70
C PRO A 98 20.26 12.21 -3.52
N PHE A 99 20.44 12.17 -4.84
CA PHE A 99 20.24 13.32 -5.74
C PHE A 99 18.85 13.37 -6.38
N LEU A 100 18.04 12.31 -6.26
CA LEU A 100 16.70 12.27 -6.82
C LEU A 100 15.65 12.82 -5.86
N PRO A 101 14.83 13.81 -6.28
CA PRO A 101 13.69 14.29 -5.49
C PRO A 101 12.59 13.23 -5.47
N VAL A 102 11.94 13.07 -4.31
CA VAL A 102 10.79 12.17 -4.18
C VAL A 102 9.51 12.95 -4.44
N SER A 103 8.71 12.49 -5.39
CA SER A 103 7.49 13.18 -5.83
C SER A 103 6.22 12.59 -5.20
N PHE A 104 6.35 11.87 -4.08
CA PHE A 104 5.27 11.11 -3.45
C PHE A 104 5.34 11.22 -1.93
N ASP A 105 4.18 11.12 -1.29
CA ASP A 105 4.00 11.38 0.14
C ASP A 105 4.26 10.13 0.99
N CYS A 106 4.03 8.94 0.43
CA CYS A 106 4.31 7.66 1.08
C CYS A 106 4.70 6.59 0.05
N PHE A 107 5.25 5.47 0.53
CA PHE A 107 5.53 4.29 -0.29
C PHE A 107 4.74 3.10 0.23
N GLU A 108 4.14 2.33 -0.68
CA GLU A 108 3.43 1.10 -0.35
C GLU A 108 4.15 -0.08 -1.01
N LEU A 109 4.86 -0.87 -0.21
CA LEU A 109 5.74 -1.93 -0.69
C LEU A 109 5.20 -3.31 -0.32
N PRO A 110 5.28 -4.31 -1.22
CA PRO A 110 4.88 -5.65 -0.88
C PRO A 110 5.88 -6.32 0.08
N LEU A 111 5.41 -7.13 1.03
CA LEU A 111 6.25 -7.97 1.87
C LEU A 111 6.75 -9.17 1.07
N VAL A 112 8.06 -9.21 0.89
CA VAL A 112 8.78 -10.19 0.08
C VAL A 112 8.51 -11.65 0.51
N SER A 113 8.44 -11.91 1.82
CA SER A 113 8.20 -13.27 2.33
C SER A 113 6.78 -13.78 2.03
N VAL A 114 5.80 -12.89 1.88
CA VAL A 114 4.41 -13.21 1.55
C VAL A 114 4.23 -13.44 0.05
N LEU A 115 4.89 -12.63 -0.79
CA LEU A 115 4.94 -12.87 -2.25
C LEU A 115 5.48 -14.27 -2.57
N ARG A 116 6.51 -14.72 -1.85
CA ARG A 116 7.11 -16.06 -1.97
C ARG A 116 6.13 -17.18 -1.63
N LYS A 117 5.28 -17.01 -0.60
CA LYS A 117 4.29 -18.03 -0.16
C LYS A 117 3.05 -18.06 -1.05
N LYS A 118 2.54 -16.89 -1.46
CA LYS A 118 1.26 -16.79 -2.19
C LYS A 118 1.39 -17.00 -3.70
N GLY A 119 2.59 -17.26 -4.22
CA GLY A 119 2.77 -17.54 -5.64
C GLY A 119 2.15 -16.45 -6.50
N PHE A 120 2.34 -15.17 -6.16
CA PHE A 120 1.71 -14.02 -6.84
C PHE A 120 1.91 -14.04 -8.37
N LEU A 121 2.98 -14.71 -8.84
CA LEU A 121 3.26 -15.04 -10.24
C LEU A 121 2.19 -15.90 -10.93
N LYS A 122 1.45 -16.75 -10.21
CA LYS A 122 0.36 -17.57 -10.75
C LYS A 122 -0.86 -16.74 -11.17
N GLN A 123 -1.06 -15.56 -10.57
CA GLN A 123 -2.28 -14.79 -10.77
C GLN A 123 -2.28 -13.96 -12.07
N HIS A 124 -1.12 -13.79 -12.72
CA HIS A 124 -1.00 -12.95 -13.93
C HIS A 124 -0.83 -13.73 -15.26
N ASN A 125 -1.10 -15.04 -15.28
CA ASN A 125 -1.11 -15.89 -16.49
C ASN A 125 0.17 -15.76 -17.38
N ARG A 126 1.32 -15.46 -16.78
CA ARG A 126 2.64 -15.38 -17.42
C ARG A 126 3.66 -16.15 -16.60
N ASP A 127 3.45 -17.45 -16.48
CA ASP A 127 4.29 -18.32 -15.66
C ASP A 127 5.56 -18.75 -16.45
N THR A 128 6.38 -17.77 -16.84
CA THR A 128 7.67 -18.05 -17.47
C THR A 128 8.78 -18.17 -16.40
N PRO A 129 9.79 -19.02 -16.61
CA PRO A 129 10.95 -19.09 -15.71
C PRO A 129 11.64 -17.73 -15.52
N THR A 130 11.67 -16.90 -16.56
CA THR A 130 12.26 -15.55 -16.52
C THR A 130 11.48 -14.60 -15.61
N ALA A 131 10.14 -14.61 -15.66
CA ALA A 131 9.31 -13.78 -14.79
C ALA A 131 9.52 -14.14 -13.31
N ARG A 132 9.66 -15.44 -12.99
CA ARG A 132 9.96 -15.91 -11.63
C ARG A 132 11.32 -15.42 -11.13
N VAL A 133 12.34 -15.44 -11.98
CA VAL A 133 13.68 -14.93 -11.63
C VAL A 133 13.65 -13.42 -11.43
N LEU A 134 13.00 -12.67 -12.32
CA LEU A 134 12.86 -11.22 -12.21
C LEU A 134 12.09 -10.82 -10.94
N ALA A 135 11.03 -11.54 -10.59
CA ALA A 135 10.30 -11.31 -9.35
C ALA A 135 11.18 -11.55 -8.12
N ARG A 136 12.00 -12.62 -8.08
CA ARG A 136 12.95 -12.87 -6.98
C ARG A 136 14.04 -11.81 -6.87
N VAL A 137 14.54 -11.31 -8.00
CA VAL A 137 15.50 -10.21 -8.01
C VAL A 137 14.84 -8.95 -7.46
N PHE A 138 13.65 -8.59 -7.96
CA PHE A 138 12.90 -7.44 -7.46
C PHE A 138 12.61 -7.53 -5.96
N GLU A 139 12.19 -8.70 -5.51
CA GLU A 139 12.01 -9.05 -4.10
C GLU A 139 13.27 -8.77 -3.28
N PHE A 140 14.42 -9.31 -3.71
CA PHE A 140 15.69 -9.09 -3.02
C PHE A 140 16.06 -7.60 -2.96
N LEU A 141 15.82 -6.85 -4.04
CA LEU A 141 16.15 -5.42 -4.11
C LEU A 141 15.26 -4.59 -3.16
N ILE A 142 13.96 -4.88 -3.09
CA ILE A 142 13.03 -4.22 -2.16
C ILE A 142 13.36 -4.53 -0.70
N ALA A 143 13.80 -5.75 -0.41
CA ALA A 143 14.09 -6.19 0.95
C ALA A 143 15.27 -5.46 1.62
N SER A 144 16.01 -4.62 0.88
CA SER A 144 17.14 -3.85 1.41
C SER A 144 16.70 -2.86 2.50
N PRO A 145 17.10 -3.06 3.77
CA PRO A 145 16.75 -2.14 4.86
C PRO A 145 17.29 -0.73 4.63
N GLY A 146 18.41 -0.60 3.92
CA GLY A 146 19.02 0.69 3.59
C GLY A 146 18.16 1.54 2.64
N PHE A 147 17.39 0.91 1.75
CA PHE A 147 16.47 1.63 0.86
C PHE A 147 15.32 2.26 1.66
N ILE A 148 14.67 1.47 2.52
CA ILE A 148 13.59 1.95 3.39
C ILE A 148 14.11 3.01 4.36
N GLN A 149 15.28 2.78 4.97
CA GLN A 149 15.90 3.75 5.87
C GLN A 149 16.20 5.07 5.15
N HIS A 150 16.61 5.05 3.89
CA HIS A 150 16.82 6.25 3.09
C HIS A 150 15.53 7.06 2.91
N LEU A 151 14.42 6.40 2.58
CA LEU A 151 13.11 7.05 2.48
C LEU A 151 12.68 7.66 3.82
N LYS A 152 12.85 6.93 4.92
CA LYS A 152 12.53 7.44 6.27
C LYS A 152 13.36 8.63 6.68
N ARG A 153 14.67 8.65 6.38
CA ARG A 153 15.55 9.80 6.67
C ARG A 153 15.10 11.06 5.93
N ARG A 154 14.34 10.92 4.85
CA ARG A 154 13.70 12.02 4.11
C ARG A 154 12.30 12.36 4.62
N GLY A 155 11.85 11.76 5.72
CA GLY A 155 10.53 11.98 6.31
C GLY A 155 9.39 11.27 5.56
N ILE A 156 9.70 10.30 4.69
CA ILE A 156 8.68 9.62 3.88
C ILE A 156 8.28 8.31 4.55
N PRO A 157 7.01 8.15 4.97
CA PRO A 157 6.52 6.91 5.54
C PRO A 157 6.47 5.79 4.50
N VAL A 158 6.76 4.57 4.96
CA VAL A 158 6.72 3.34 4.15
C VAL A 158 5.75 2.36 4.79
N PHE A 159 4.72 1.97 4.05
CA PHE A 159 3.74 0.95 4.44
C PHE A 159 4.06 -0.37 3.75
N ILE A 160 4.04 -1.48 4.51
CA ILE A 160 4.31 -2.81 3.97
C ILE A 160 3.03 -3.66 3.96
N TRP A 161 2.71 -4.26 2.81
CA TRP A 161 1.48 -5.02 2.58
C TRP A 161 1.75 -6.37 1.91
N VAL A 162 0.91 -7.40 1.96
CA VAL A 162 -0.05 -7.69 3.01
C VAL A 162 0.65 -8.61 4.01
N CYS A 163 0.71 -8.21 5.27
CA CYS A 163 1.30 -9.01 6.35
C CYS A 163 0.17 -9.67 7.14
N ASN A 164 0.23 -10.97 7.42
CA ASN A 164 -0.88 -11.68 8.08
C ASN A 164 -0.46 -12.51 9.32
N THR A 165 0.84 -12.67 9.56
CA THR A 165 1.38 -13.38 10.73
C THR A 165 2.29 -12.52 11.59
N ASP A 166 2.45 -12.87 12.87
CA ASP A 166 3.32 -12.14 13.81
C ASP A 166 4.76 -12.03 13.30
N SER A 167 5.27 -13.11 12.70
CA SER A 167 6.60 -13.10 12.07
C SER A 167 6.68 -12.18 10.85
N GLU A 168 5.59 -11.99 10.12
CA GLU A 168 5.51 -11.07 8.98
C GLU A 168 5.43 -9.62 9.46
N PHE A 169 4.67 -9.35 10.54
CA PHE A 169 4.65 -8.04 11.21
C PHE A 169 6.04 -7.66 11.72
N GLN A 170 6.68 -8.56 12.48
CA GLN A 170 8.04 -8.39 12.97
C GLN A 170 9.01 -8.07 11.83
N THR A 171 9.01 -8.88 10.77
CA THR A 171 9.88 -8.67 9.59
C THR A 171 9.63 -7.30 8.96
N ALA A 172 8.37 -6.90 8.78
CA ALA A 172 8.04 -5.61 8.17
C ALA A 172 8.56 -4.43 9.01
N PHE A 173 8.39 -4.47 10.34
CA PHE A 173 8.90 -3.43 11.22
C PHE A 173 10.42 -3.42 11.33
N ASP A 174 11.07 -4.59 11.36
CA ASP A 174 12.53 -4.73 11.35
C ASP A 174 13.16 -4.16 10.06
N MET A 175 12.46 -4.31 8.92
CA MET A 175 12.83 -3.66 7.65
C MET A 175 12.70 -2.13 7.69
N GLY A 176 12.03 -1.60 8.71
CA GLY A 176 11.82 -0.18 8.92
C GLY A 176 10.43 0.32 8.55
N ALA A 177 9.43 -0.54 8.33
CA ALA A 177 8.07 -0.07 8.03
C ALA A 177 7.58 0.99 9.03
N SER A 178 6.90 2.00 8.51
CA SER A 178 6.14 2.99 9.28
C SER A 178 4.74 2.46 9.62
N GLY A 179 4.27 1.48 8.84
CA GLY A 179 3.01 0.80 9.07
C GLY A 179 2.89 -0.48 8.25
N VAL A 180 1.92 -1.31 8.62
CA VAL A 180 1.64 -2.56 7.91
C VAL A 180 0.17 -2.64 7.51
N MET A 181 -0.12 -3.18 6.34
CA MET A 181 -1.48 -3.49 5.90
C MET A 181 -1.72 -4.98 6.05
N THR A 182 -2.86 -5.35 6.65
CA THR A 182 -3.17 -6.72 7.04
C THR A 182 -4.64 -7.05 6.85
N ASP A 183 -4.92 -8.32 6.57
CA ASP A 183 -6.29 -8.86 6.61
C ASP A 183 -6.77 -9.10 8.06
N PHE A 184 -5.87 -9.01 9.06
CA PHE A 184 -6.12 -9.34 10.46
C PHE A 184 -5.80 -8.18 11.41
N PRO A 185 -6.56 -7.05 11.37
CA PRO A 185 -6.26 -5.86 12.16
C PRO A 185 -6.25 -6.10 13.67
N THR A 186 -7.16 -6.92 14.21
CA THR A 186 -7.18 -7.28 15.64
C THR A 186 -5.91 -8.02 16.06
N ARG A 187 -5.37 -8.87 15.18
CA ARG A 187 -4.13 -9.60 15.45
C ARG A 187 -2.93 -8.65 15.46
N LEU A 188 -2.88 -7.72 14.51
CA LEU A 188 -1.86 -6.68 14.49
C LEU A 188 -1.91 -5.81 15.76
N GLN A 189 -3.10 -5.44 16.21
CA GLN A 189 -3.27 -4.69 17.47
C GLN A 189 -2.70 -5.46 18.66
N SER A 190 -3.03 -6.75 18.80
CA SER A 190 -2.47 -7.61 19.85
C SER A 190 -0.95 -7.71 19.78
N PHE A 191 -0.38 -7.83 18.57
CA PHE A 191 1.06 -7.85 18.35
C PHE A 191 1.72 -6.53 18.79
N LEU A 192 1.17 -5.37 18.40
CA LEU A 192 1.71 -4.06 18.79
C LEU A 192 1.61 -3.80 20.31
N ASN A 193 0.55 -4.29 20.95
CA ASN A 193 0.40 -4.20 22.40
C ASN A 193 1.45 -5.05 23.15
N ALA A 194 1.86 -6.18 22.57
CA ALA A 194 2.90 -7.04 23.14
C ALA A 194 4.33 -6.55 22.86
N ASN A 195 4.53 -5.71 21.84
CA ASN A 195 5.85 -5.23 21.37
C ASN A 195 5.87 -3.69 21.32
N PRO A 196 5.95 -2.99 22.48
CA PRO A 196 5.82 -1.54 22.56
C PRO A 196 7.00 -0.76 21.95
N GLU A 197 8.07 -1.44 21.56
CA GLU A 197 9.21 -0.86 20.82
C GLU A 197 8.84 -0.44 19.39
N PHE A 198 7.77 -1.00 18.82
CA PHE A 198 7.30 -0.63 17.50
C PHE A 198 6.39 0.60 17.55
N PRO A 199 6.41 1.44 16.50
CA PRO A 199 5.57 2.63 16.46
C PRO A 199 4.09 2.25 16.56
N ARG A 200 3.40 2.88 17.51
CA ARG A 200 1.93 2.86 17.55
C ARG A 200 1.41 3.82 16.48
N GLN A 201 0.48 3.33 15.68
CA GLN A 201 -0.26 4.14 14.70
C GLN A 201 -1.35 4.95 15.39
#